data_AF-A0A8J9SXW6-F1
#
_entry.id   AF-A0A8J9SXW6-F1
#
_cell.length_a   1.000
_cell.length_b   1.000
_cell.length_c   1.000
_cell.angle_alpha   90.00
_cell.angle_beta   90.00
_cell.angle_gamma   90.00
#
_symmetry.space_group_name_H-M   'P 1'
#
loop_
_entity.id
_entity.type
_entity.pdbx_description
1 polymer ?
#
loop_
_entity_poly.entity_id
_entity_poly.type
_entity_poly.pdbx_seq_one_letter_code
_entity_poly.pdbx_strand_id
1 'polypeptide(L)'
;ASGCSTLIGKMTAVWFPISAFVALGLDHSVANMFIIPLGMLRGADITIAQMFVKNLIPVTLGNIVGGAVAVMAPFGLSYGKWFQNKDQV
;
A
#
# COMPACT_ATOMS: atom_id res chain seq x y z
N ALA A 1 -3.28 -2.65 13.92
CA ALA A 1 -4.45 -3.54 13.78
C ALA A 1 -4.18 -4.98 14.25
N SER A 2 -3.15 -5.65 13.73
CA SER A 2 -2.80 -7.02 14.14
C SER A 2 -2.43 -7.14 15.62
N GLY A 3 -1.75 -6.14 16.19
CA GLY A 3 -1.37 -6.11 17.62
C GLY A 3 -2.47 -5.70 18.61
N CYS A 4 -3.66 -5.30 18.14
CA CYS A 4 -4.76 -4.88 19.03
C CYS A 4 -5.80 -6.01 19.17
N SER A 5 -6.25 -6.29 20.40
CA SER A 5 -7.27 -7.30 20.69
C SER A 5 -8.70 -6.78 20.59
N THR A 6 -8.91 -5.47 20.80
CA THR A 6 -10.25 -4.86 20.77
C THR A 6 -10.64 -4.40 19.37
N LEU A 7 -11.94 -4.46 19.05
CA LEU A 7 -12.48 -4.01 17.75
C LEU A 7 -12.19 -2.52 17.53
N ILE A 8 -12.50 -1.68 18.52
CA ILE A 8 -12.26 -0.23 18.47
C ILE A 8 -10.78 0.06 18.20
N GLY A 9 -9.87 -0.65 18.88
CA GLY A 9 -8.43 -0.51 18.67
C GLY A 9 -7.98 -0.91 17.25
N LYS A 10 -8.61 -1.91 16.64
CA LYS A 10 -8.34 -2.27 15.24
C LYS A 10 -8.82 -1.18 14.27
N MET A 11 -10.01 -0.64 14.48
CA MET A 11 -10.58 0.39 13.60
C MET A 11 -9.77 1.69 13.65
N THR A 12 -9.47 2.19 14.85
CA THR A 12 -8.71 3.45 15.00
C THR A 12 -7.27 3.30 14.51
N ALA A 13 -6.64 2.14 14.73
CA ALA A 13 -5.27 1.87 14.24
C ALA A 13 -5.16 1.83 12.70
N VAL A 14 -6.26 1.62 11.99
CA VAL A 14 -6.29 1.63 10.51
C VAL A 14 -6.77 2.98 9.97
N TRP A 15 -7.71 3.63 10.65
CA TRP A 15 -8.29 4.91 10.20
C TRP A 15 -7.24 5.99 9.98
N PHE A 16 -6.41 6.29 10.98
CA PHE A 16 -5.42 7.37 10.90
C PHE A 16 -4.35 7.20 9.82
N PRO A 17 -3.69 6.03 9.68
CA PRO A 17 -2.71 5.87 8.62
C PRO A 17 -3.35 5.88 7.22
N ILE A 18 -4.57 5.34 7.04
CA ILE A 18 -5.25 5.41 5.74
C ILE A 18 -5.65 6.85 5.41
N SER A 19 -6.21 7.61 6.36
CA SER A 19 -6.59 9.00 6.11
C SER A 19 -5.38 9.87 5.79
N ALA A 20 -4.24 9.66 6.46
CA ALA A 20 -2.99 10.33 6.13
C ALA A 20 -2.49 9.96 4.72
N PHE A 21 -2.52 8.68 4.36
CA PHE A 21 -2.14 8.22 3.02
C PHE A 21 -2.96 8.90 1.91
N VAL A 22 -4.28 8.99 2.10
CA VAL A 22 -5.17 9.66 1.15
C VAL A 22 -4.96 11.18 1.15
N ALA A 23 -4.77 11.81 2.31
CA ALA A 23 -4.54 13.25 2.42
C ALA A 23 -3.23 13.71 1.77
N LEU A 24 -2.21 12.85 1.78
CA LEU A 24 -0.94 13.09 1.06
C LEU A 24 -1.05 12.90 -0.46
N GLY A 25 -2.20 12.45 -0.97
CA GLY A 25 -2.41 12.22 -2.40
C GLY A 25 -1.62 11.03 -2.95
N LEU A 26 -1.29 10.05 -2.10
CA LEU A 26 -0.59 8.85 -2.53
C LEU A 26 -1.54 7.91 -3.29
N ASP A 27 -1.01 7.27 -4.34
CA ASP A 27 -1.78 6.37 -5.19
C ASP A 27 -1.86 4.95 -4.61
N HIS A 28 -3.06 4.37 -4.59
CA HIS A 28 -3.24 2.95 -4.25
C HIS A 28 -3.80 2.19 -5.45
N SER A 29 -3.04 1.20 -5.92
CA SER A 29 -3.40 0.39 -7.09
C SER A 29 -4.83 -0.17 -7.05
N VAL A 30 -5.25 -0.71 -5.89
CA VAL A 30 -6.60 -1.25 -5.71
C VAL A 30 -7.66 -0.15 -5.69
N ALA A 31 -7.40 0.99 -5.07
CA ALA A 31 -8.33 2.13 -5.11
C ALA A 31 -8.51 2.64 -6.55
N ASN A 32 -7.42 2.70 -7.32
CA ASN A 32 -7.42 3.17 -8.71
C ASN A 32 -8.17 2.21 -9.65
N MET A 33 -8.21 0.91 -9.32
CA MET A 33 -9.07 -0.07 -10.01
C MET A 33 -10.57 0.21 -9.84
N PHE A 34 -10.99 0.98 -8.82
CA PHE A 34 -12.38 1.41 -8.66
C PHE A 34 -12.60 2.83 -9.15
N ILE A 35 -11.72 3.78 -8.81
CA ILE A 35 -11.90 5.20 -9.13
C ILE A 35 -11.80 5.46 -10.64
N ILE A 36 -10.84 4.85 -11.35
CA ILE A 36 -10.64 5.12 -12.78
C ILE A 36 -11.81 4.60 -13.63
N PRO A 37 -12.31 3.36 -13.44
CA PRO A 37 -13.51 2.91 -14.15
C PRO A 37 -14.76 3.73 -13.81
N LEU A 38 -14.92 4.18 -12.54
CA LEU A 38 -16.00 5.10 -12.18
C LEU A 38 -15.88 6.44 -12.93
N GLY A 39 -14.66 6.95 -13.11
CA GLY A 39 -14.38 8.12 -13.94
C GLY A 39 -14.75 7.93 -15.41
N MET A 40 -14.40 6.78 -16.00
CA MET A 40 -14.79 6.43 -17.37
C MET A 40 -16.32 6.38 -17.53
N LEU A 41 -17.03 5.79 -16.56
CA LEU A 41 -18.50 5.77 -16.54
C LEU A 41 -19.11 7.18 -16.40
N ARG A 42 -18.38 8.13 -15.82
CA ARG A 42 -18.76 9.54 -15.71
C ARG A 42 -18.29 10.40 -16.90
N GLY A 43 -17.73 9.79 -17.94
CA GLY A 43 -17.34 10.46 -19.18
C GLY A 43 -15.89 10.93 -19.24
N ALA A 44 -15.00 10.42 -18.39
CA ALA A 44 -13.57 10.67 -18.54
C ALA A 44 -13.02 9.98 -19.80
N ASP A 45 -12.30 10.75 -20.63
CA ASP A 45 -11.66 10.24 -21.85
C ASP A 45 -10.33 9.54 -21.50
N ILE A 46 -10.46 8.38 -20.87
CA ILE A 46 -9.34 7.52 -20.48
C ILE A 46 -9.55 6.16 -21.14
N THR A 47 -8.56 5.72 -21.91
CA THR A 47 -8.58 4.37 -22.49
C THR A 47 -8.15 3.32 -21.47
N ILE A 48 -8.62 2.08 -21.63
CA ILE A 48 -8.19 0.94 -20.80
C ILE A 48 -6.67 0.77 -20.87
N ALA A 49 -6.06 0.95 -22.05
CA ALA A 49 -4.62 0.87 -22.20
C ALA A 49 -3.87 1.92 -21.36
N GLN A 50 -4.37 3.17 -21.32
CA GLN A 50 -3.80 4.21 -20.48
C GLN A 50 -3.97 3.90 -18.98
N MET A 51 -5.11 3.34 -18.57
CA MET A 51 -5.32 2.88 -17.19
C MET A 51 -4.25 1.87 -16.76
N PHE A 52 -3.92 0.89 -17.60
CA PHE A 52 -2.91 -0.12 -17.27
C PHE A 52 -1.48 0.44 -17.30
N VAL A 53 -1.09 1.09 -18.40
CA VAL A 53 0.31 1.48 -18.64
C VAL A 53 0.70 2.72 -17.85
N LYS A 54 -0.19 3.70 -17.72
CA LYS A 54 0.12 4.99 -17.07
C LYS A 54 -0.26 5.05 -15.59
N ASN A 55 -1.08 4.13 -15.10
CA ASN A 55 -1.52 4.14 -13.70
C ASN A 55 -1.25 2.79 -13.00
N LEU A 56 -1.92 1.71 -13.39
CA LEU A 56 -1.89 0.46 -12.62
C LEU A 56 -0.48 -0.14 -12.48
N ILE A 57 0.29 -0.24 -13.57
CA ILE A 57 1.65 -0.80 -13.51
C ILE A 57 2.56 0.05 -12.61
N PRO A 58 2.75 1.36 -12.86
CA PRO A 58 3.66 2.17 -12.04
C PRO A 58 3.19 2.26 -10.57
N VAL A 59 1.89 2.39 -10.32
CA VAL A 59 1.35 2.43 -8.95
C VAL A 59 1.54 1.09 -8.25
N THR A 60 1.30 -0.04 -8.92
CA THR A 60 1.51 -1.36 -8.30
C THR A 60 2.97 -1.59 -7.94
N LEU A 61 3.90 -1.21 -8.82
CA LEU A 61 5.33 -1.27 -8.52
C LEU A 61 5.70 -0.35 -7.35
N GLY A 62 5.16 0.88 -7.34
CA GLY A 62 5.32 1.82 -6.24
C GLY A 62 4.82 1.28 -4.91
N ASN A 63 3.65 0.63 -4.89
CA ASN A 63 3.06 0.02 -3.69
C ASN A 63 3.90 -1.15 -3.17
N ILE A 64 4.44 -1.99 -4.07
CA ILE A 64 5.33 -3.10 -3.69
C ILE A 64 6.61 -2.56 -3.08
N VAL A 65 7.27 -1.62 -3.76
CA VAL A 65 8.52 -1.00 -3.28
C VAL A 65 8.28 -0.25 -1.96
N GLY A 66 7.20 0.51 -1.88
CA GLY A 66 6.79 1.23 -0.68
C GLY A 66 6.57 0.29 0.51
N GLY A 67 5.85 -0.82 0.31
CA GLY A 67 5.65 -1.83 1.36
C GLY A 67 6.95 -2.53 1.77
N ALA A 68 7.79 -2.87 0.80
CA ALA A 68 9.09 -3.50 1.04
C ALA A 68 10.02 -2.59 1.86
N VAL A 69 10.10 -1.31 1.52
CA VAL A 69 11.01 -0.36 2.17
C VAL A 69 10.45 0.19 3.48
N ALA A 70 9.17 0.57 3.52
CA ALA A 70 8.60 1.24 4.69
C ALA A 70 8.21 0.27 5.82
N VAL A 71 7.89 -0.99 5.49
CA VAL A 71 7.41 -1.97 6.48
C VAL A 71 8.32 -3.18 6.57
N MET A 72 8.58 -3.86 5.44
CA MET A 72 9.31 -5.13 5.46
C MET A 72 10.77 -4.96 5.91
N ALA A 73 11.49 -3.95 5.41
CA ALA A 73 12.89 -3.74 5.76
C ALA A 73 13.09 -3.36 7.24
N PRO A 74 12.42 -2.35 7.82
CA PRO A 74 12.57 -2.03 9.24
C PRO A 74 12.17 -3.19 10.15
N PHE A 75 11.08 -3.89 9.83
CA PHE A 75 10.64 -5.06 10.59
C PHE A 75 11.63 -6.22 10.49
N GLY A 76 12.16 -6.48 9.28
CA GLY A 76 13.18 -7.49 9.01
C GLY A 76 14.52 -7.19 9.67
N LEU A 77 14.90 -5.91 9.81
CA LEU A 77 16.09 -5.50 10.56
C LEU A 77 15.92 -5.70 12.07
N SER A 78 14.73 -5.39 12.59
CA SER A 78 14.47 -5.42 14.03
C SER A 78 14.22 -6.83 14.57
N TYR A 79 13.53 -7.68 13.79
CA TYR A 79 13.06 -9.00 14.22
C TYR A 79 13.47 -10.14 13.28
N GLY A 80 14.05 -9.84 12.12
CA GLY A 80 14.45 -10.84 11.15
C GLY A 80 15.89 -11.31 11.34
N LYS A 81 16.14 -12.59 11.03
CA LYS A 81 17.50 -13.19 11.04
C LYS A 81 18.36 -12.76 9.84
N TRP A 82 18.02 -11.65 9.18
CA TRP A 82 18.70 -11.18 7.95
C TRP A 82 20.15 -10.75 8.21
N PHE A 83 20.44 -10.29 9.42
CA PHE A 83 21.78 -9.87 9.85
C PHE A 83 22.27 -10.60 11.11
N GLN A 84 21.53 -11.62 11.58
CA GLN A 84 22.02 -12.46 12.67
C GLN A 84 23.01 -13.48 12.11
N ASN A 85 24.23 -13.46 12.64
CA ASN A 85 25.32 -14.33 12.22
C ASN A 85 24.89 -15.81 12.36
N LYS A 86 25.07 -16.62 11.31
CA LYS A 86 24.69 -18.05 11.31
C LYS A 86 25.60 -18.92 12.19
N ASP A 87 26.61 -18.34 12.82
CA ASP A 87 27.67 -19.02 13.57
C ASP A 87 27.39 -19.16 15.07
N GLN A 88 26.12 -19.15 15.48
CA GLN A 88 25.69 -19.44 16.85
C GLN A 88 24.82 -20.71 16.84
N VAL A 89 25.46 -21.83 16.50
CA VAL A 89 25.00 -23.20 16.79
C VAL A 89 25.94 -23.80 17.81
#